data_AF-A0A3M7QEP5-F1
#
_entry.id   AF-A0A3M7QEP5-F1
#
_cell.length_a   1.000
_cell.length_b   1.000
_cell.length_c   1.000
_cell.angle_alpha   90.00
_cell.angle_beta   90.00
_cell.angle_gamma   90.00
#
_symmetry.space_group_name_H-M   'P 1'
#
loop_
_entity.id
_entity.type
_entity.pdbx_description
1 polymer ?
#
loop_
_entity_poly.entity_id
_entity_poly.type
_entity_poly.pdbx_seq_one_letter_code
_entity_poly.pdbx_strand_id
1 'polypeptide(L)'
;MNKKTNQSTLRTKPLNKTSRAHLLANFSAQKCPDIVLLNELKIHLSEANIYLDFHNYKFITKPRNKYGGGAILIKEGIEFIQDFSYEEFNSKLL
;
A
#
# COMPACT_ATOMS: atom_id res chain seq x y z
N MET A 1 33.81 -22.46 -14.07
CA MET A 1 32.35 -22.45 -13.87
C MET A 1 32.02 -21.32 -12.89
N ASN A 2 31.72 -20.12 -13.39
CA ASN A 2 31.53 -18.94 -12.54
C ASN A 2 30.03 -18.66 -12.41
N LYS A 3 29.45 -18.91 -11.22
CA LYS A 3 28.05 -18.59 -10.92
C LYS A 3 27.93 -17.07 -10.81
N LYS A 4 27.44 -16.41 -11.87
CA LYS A 4 26.98 -15.02 -11.79
C LYS A 4 25.71 -15.01 -10.93
N THR A 5 25.86 -14.63 -9.66
CA THR A 5 24.75 -14.27 -8.79
C THR A 5 24.03 -13.07 -9.39
N ASN A 6 22.78 -13.27 -9.79
CA ASN A 6 21.86 -12.20 -10.18
C ASN A 6 21.64 -11.29 -8.96
N GLN A 7 22.32 -10.15 -8.95
CA GLN A 7 21.98 -9.07 -8.04
C GLN A 7 20.58 -8.59 -8.43
N SER A 8 19.58 -8.89 -7.60
CA SER A 8 18.26 -8.27 -7.76
C SER A 8 18.46 -6.77 -7.54
N THR A 9 18.31 -6.00 -8.61
CA THR A 9 18.37 -4.55 -8.56
C THR A 9 17.31 -4.08 -7.58
N LEU A 10 17.73 -3.65 -6.39
CA LEU A 10 16.86 -3.00 -5.42
C LEU A 10 16.25 -1.78 -6.12
N ARG A 11 14.97 -1.86 -6.49
CA ARG A 11 14.17 -0.71 -6.92
C ARG A 11 13.94 0.19 -5.71
N THR A 12 14.96 0.89 -5.22
CA THR A 12 14.76 1.98 -4.28
C THR A 12 14.37 3.21 -5.08
N LYS A 13 13.06 3.45 -5.23
CA LYS A 13 12.54 4.74 -5.68
C LYS A 13 13.13 5.84 -4.76
N PRO A 14 13.54 7.01 -5.29
CA PRO A 14 13.98 8.12 -4.46
C PRO A 14 12.81 8.54 -3.57
N LEU A 15 12.94 8.26 -2.28
CA LEU A 15 11.91 8.48 -1.29
C LEU A 15 11.82 9.98 -1.01
N ASN A 16 10.73 10.63 -1.43
CA ASN A 16 10.47 12.03 -1.11
C ASN A 16 10.38 12.18 0.42
N LYS A 17 11.46 12.72 1.03
CA LYS A 17 11.64 12.87 2.48
C LYS A 17 10.57 13.73 3.15
N THR A 18 9.73 14.42 2.38
CA THR A 18 8.66 15.28 2.89
C THR A 18 7.35 14.53 3.14
N SER A 19 7.25 13.23 2.82
CA SER A 19 6.03 12.44 2.95
C SER A 19 6.10 11.39 4.07
N ARG A 20 4.98 11.14 4.78
CA ARG A 20 4.88 10.06 5.79
C ARG A 20 5.04 8.65 5.21
N ALA A 21 5.09 8.50 3.88
CA ALA A 21 5.32 7.23 3.20
C ALA A 21 6.66 6.58 3.62
N HIS A 22 7.69 7.39 3.93
CA HIS A 22 8.95 6.84 4.43
C HIS A 22 8.82 6.18 5.81
N LEU A 23 7.97 6.73 6.69
CA LEU A 23 7.72 6.17 8.01
C LEU A 23 6.98 4.84 7.88
N LEU A 24 6.02 4.78 6.96
CA LEU A 24 5.29 3.56 6.64
C LEU A 24 6.20 2.48 6.04
N ALA A 25 7.13 2.84 5.15
CA ALA A 25 8.15 1.92 4.63
C ALA A 25 8.97 1.30 5.77
N ASN A 26 9.50 2.15 6.66
CA ASN A 26 10.33 1.72 7.79
C ASN A 26 9.54 0.84 8.76
N PHE A 27 8.31 1.22 9.08
CA PHE A 27 7.42 0.43 9.91
C PHE A 27 7.15 -0.95 9.30
N SER A 28 6.82 -1.01 8.02
CA SER A 28 6.50 -2.27 7.32
C SER A 28 7.71 -3.20 7.23
N ALA A 29 8.92 -2.65 7.05
CA ALA A 29 10.15 -3.42 7.03
C ALA A 29 10.54 -3.97 8.42
N GLN A 30 10.32 -3.19 9.48
CA GLN A 30 10.70 -3.58 10.84
C GLN A 30 9.70 -4.50 11.52
N LYS A 31 8.40 -4.27 11.29
CA LYS A 31 7.33 -4.98 11.98
C LYS A 31 6.73 -6.11 11.15
N CYS A 32 6.92 -6.08 9.83
CA CYS A 32 6.40 -7.08 8.89
C CYS A 32 4.93 -7.46 9.14
N PRO A 33 4.02 -6.46 9.32
CA PRO A 33 2.60 -6.75 9.56
C PRO A 33 2.00 -7.53 8.40
N ASP A 34 1.03 -8.39 8.69
CA ASP A 34 0.32 -9.13 7.63
C ASP A 34 -0.69 -8.23 6.91
N ILE A 35 -1.31 -7.30 7.64
CA ILE A 35 -2.28 -6.32 7.13
C ILE A 35 -2.00 -4.95 7.74
N VAL A 36 -2.05 -3.89 6.93
CA VAL A 36 -2.00 -2.48 7.37
C VAL A 36 -3.23 -1.75 6.89
N LEU A 37 -3.92 -1.06 7.79
CA LEU A 37 -5.05 -0.18 7.48
C LEU A 37 -4.60 1.28 7.59
N LEU A 38 -4.80 2.03 6.51
CA LEU A 38 -4.43 3.43 6.40
C LEU A 38 -5.69 4.27 6.25
N ASN A 39 -5.86 5.22 7.17
CA ASN A 39 -6.87 6.26 7.10
C ASN A 39 -6.24 7.58 6.64
N GLU A 40 -7.08 8.52 6.20
CA GLU A 40 -6.68 9.88 5.86
C GLU A 40 -5.57 9.91 4.79
N LEU A 41 -5.69 9.07 3.76
CA LEU A 41 -4.66 8.89 2.74
C LEU A 41 -4.34 10.20 2.01
N LYS A 42 -5.37 10.98 1.62
CA LYS A 42 -5.25 12.33 1.03
C LYS A 42 -4.35 12.42 -0.20
N ILE A 43 -4.27 11.34 -0.99
CA ILE A 43 -3.56 11.33 -2.28
C ILE A 43 -4.56 11.19 -3.43
N HIS A 44 -4.16 11.66 -4.61
CA HIS A 44 -4.92 11.39 -5.82
C HIS A 44 -4.76 9.93 -6.25
N LEU A 45 -5.77 9.34 -6.90
CA LEU A 45 -5.71 7.93 -7.34
C LEU A 45 -4.52 7.66 -8.27
N SER A 46 -4.20 8.61 -9.15
CA SER A 46 -3.04 8.53 -10.06
C SER A 46 -1.70 8.47 -9.33
N GLU A 47 -1.64 8.90 -8.06
CA GLU A 47 -0.43 8.93 -7.25
C GLU A 47 -0.32 7.71 -6.32
N ALA A 48 -1.34 6.85 -6.24
CA ALA A 48 -1.36 5.73 -5.31
C ALA A 48 -0.15 4.79 -5.49
N ASN A 49 0.18 4.42 -6.73
CA ASN A 49 1.35 3.58 -7.06
C ASN A 49 2.70 4.25 -6.72
N ILE A 50 2.72 5.58 -6.54
CA ILE A 50 3.95 6.30 -6.15
C ILE A 50 4.20 6.11 -4.65
N TYR A 51 3.14 6.13 -3.84
CA TYR A 51 3.25 6.14 -2.38
C TYR A 51 2.97 4.79 -1.69
N LEU A 52 2.23 3.87 -2.32
CA LEU A 52 1.75 2.63 -1.70
C LEU A 52 2.36 1.34 -2.28
N ASP A 53 3.22 1.46 -3.29
CA ASP A 53 3.92 0.34 -3.93
C ASP A 53 5.11 -0.12 -3.05
N PHE A 54 4.80 -0.87 -1.99
CA PHE A 54 5.77 -1.44 -1.07
C PHE A 54 6.11 -2.90 -1.42
N HIS A 55 7.38 -3.26 -1.31
CA HIS A 55 7.84 -4.63 -1.56
C HIS A 55 7.18 -5.64 -0.61
N ASN A 56 6.75 -6.80 -1.11
CA ASN A 56 5.98 -7.83 -0.41
C ASN A 56 4.58 -7.41 0.05
N TYR A 57 4.02 -6.32 -0.46
CA TYR A 57 2.64 -5.95 -0.18
C TYR A 57 1.88 -5.67 -1.47
N LYS A 58 0.68 -6.25 -1.57
CA LYS A 58 -0.37 -5.78 -2.45
C LYS A 58 -1.11 -4.66 -1.74
N PHE A 59 -1.72 -3.74 -2.48
CA PHE A 59 -2.55 -2.72 -1.86
C PHE A 59 -3.88 -2.53 -2.57
N ILE A 60 -4.86 -2.08 -1.80
CA ILE A 60 -6.19 -1.67 -2.23
C ILE A 60 -6.38 -0.26 -1.74
N THR A 61 -6.94 0.61 -2.56
CA THR A 61 -7.14 2.01 -2.19
C THR A 61 -8.50 2.52 -2.65
N LYS A 62 -9.14 3.29 -1.79
CA LYS A 62 -10.31 4.12 -2.12
C LYS A 62 -9.96 5.56 -1.74
N PRO A 63 -9.20 6.27 -2.59
CA PRO A 63 -8.88 7.66 -2.33
C PRO A 63 -10.15 8.51 -2.43
N ARG A 64 -10.31 9.48 -1.52
CA ARG A 64 -11.32 10.55 -1.63
C ARG A 64 -10.62 11.87 -1.96
N ASN A 65 -9.80 11.83 -3.01
CA ASN A 65 -8.92 12.92 -3.45
C ASN A 65 -8.02 13.45 -2.30
N LYS A 66 -7.59 14.72 -2.38
CA LYS A 66 -6.77 15.39 -1.35
C LYS A 66 -7.46 15.60 0.01
N TYR A 67 -8.70 15.15 0.18
CA TYR A 67 -9.51 15.41 1.36
C TYR A 67 -9.62 14.21 2.30
N GLY A 68 -9.45 12.98 1.82
CA GLY A 68 -9.48 11.79 2.67
C GLY A 68 -9.23 10.50 1.90
N GLY A 69 -9.93 9.44 2.31
CA GLY A 69 -9.80 8.11 1.73
C GLY A 69 -8.98 7.16 2.59
N GLY A 70 -8.87 5.92 2.14
CA GLY A 70 -8.17 4.88 2.86
C GLY A 70 -7.50 3.88 1.93
N ALA A 71 -6.57 3.12 2.50
CA ALA A 71 -5.90 2.04 1.82
C ALA A 71 -5.68 0.86 2.77
N ILE A 72 -5.64 -0.34 2.18
CA ILE A 72 -5.27 -1.57 2.86
C ILE A 72 -3.99 -2.06 2.18
N LEU A 73 -2.94 -2.31 2.94
CA LEU A 73 -1.77 -3.06 2.49
C LEU A 73 -1.90 -4.50 2.99
N ILE A 74 -1.71 -5.46 2.10
CA ILE A 74 -1.86 -6.89 2.37
C ILE A 74 -0.56 -7.55 1.97
N LYS A 75 0.08 -8.25 2.91
CA LYS A 75 1.32 -8.96 2.62
C LYS A 75 1.12 -9.98 1.51
N GLU A 76 2.08 -10.08 0.60
CA GLU A 76 2.06 -11.07 -0.48
C GLU A 76 1.96 -12.49 0.08
N GLY A 77 1.24 -13.34 -0.63
CA GLY A 77 0.94 -14.71 -0.19
C GLY A 77 -0.32 -14.84 0.67
N ILE A 78 -0.87 -13.74 1.20
CA ILE A 78 -2.18 -13.75 1.85
C ILE A 78 -3.27 -13.69 0.77
N GLU A 79 -4.19 -14.65 0.83
CA GLU A 79 -5.40 -14.63 0.01
C GLU A 79 -6.34 -13.54 0.54
N PHE A 80 -6.78 -12.66 -0.34
CA PHE A 80 -7.67 -11.55 0.00
C PHE A 80 -8.70 -11.36 -1.11
N ILE A 81 -9.98 -11.29 -0.72
CA ILE A 81 -11.11 -11.12 -1.63
C ILE A 81 -11.71 -9.75 -1.40
N GLN A 82 -11.93 -9.01 -2.50
CA GLN A 82 -12.71 -7.77 -2.48
C GLN A 82 -14.12 -8.09 -2.96
N ASP A 83 -15.09 -7.87 -2.09
CA ASP A 83 -16.51 -7.94 -2.44
C ASP A 83 -17.07 -6.52 -2.54
N PHE A 84 -17.57 -6.17 -3.73
CA PHE A 84 -18.14 -4.87 -4.04
C PHE A 84 -19.67 -4.86 -4.00
N SER A 85 -20.31 -5.97 -3.61
CA SER A 85 -21.77 -6.11 -3.56
C SER A 85 -22.46 -5.07 -2.68
N TYR A 86 -21.71 -4.41 -1.79
CA TYR A 86 -22.20 -3.39 -0.87
C TYR A 86 -21.73 -1.97 -1.20
N GLU A 87 -21.05 -1.72 -2.33
CA GLU A 87 -20.57 -0.36 -2.64
C GLU A 87 -21.71 0.65 -2.82
N GLU A 88 -22.84 0.21 -3.37
CA GLU A 88 -24.04 1.04 -3.55
C GLU A 88 -24.94 1.05 -2.30
N PHE A 89 -24.65 0.17 -1.33
CA PHE A 89 -25.43 0.03 -0.11
C PHE A 89 -25.05 1.15 0.87
N ASN A 90 -25.70 2.31 0.71
CA ASN A 90 -25.52 3.48 1.57
C ASN A 90 -26.20 3.34 2.95
N SER A 91 -26.59 2.15 3.37
CA SER A 91 -27.11 1.99 4.72
C SER A 91 -25.96 2.10 5.70
N LYS A 92 -26.19 2.81 6.81
CA LYS A 92 -25.35 2.64 7.99
C LYS A 92 -25.47 1.18 8.43
N LEU A 93 -24.45 0.67 9.10
CA LEU A 93 -24.44 -0.69 9.67
C LEU A 93 -25.41 -0.82 10.89
N LEU A 94 -26.48 -0.03 10.92
CA LEU A 94 -27.42 0.16 12.02
C LEU A 94 -28.74 -0.55 11.75
#